data_AF-A0A6N8HMP6-F1
#
_entry.id   AF-A0A6N8HMP6-F1
#
_cell.length_a   1.000
_cell.length_b   1.000
_cell.length_c   1.000
_cell.angle_alpha   90.00
_cell.angle_beta   90.00
_cell.angle_gamma   90.00
#
_symmetry.space_group_name_H-M   'P 1'
#
loop_
_entity.id
_entity.type
_entity.pdbx_description
1 polymer ?
#
loop_
_entity_poly.entity_id
_entity_poly.type
_entity_poly.pdbx_seq_one_letter_code
_entity_poly.pdbx_strand_id
1 'polypeptide(L)'
;MVGITLTSAIMVYRLYFFSFSGLEGEHYKAPLPSPDGQYTADAYYNTYGGAAGGVNVWVDVTDHNNGDHVKTIYLGNAKEQFSLKWTDGETLYIQNETSGNNKYERSIELNVMTEIYHDTGLACQSLLLKETYETCYEHE
;
A
#
# COMPACT_ATOMS: atom_id res chain seq x y z
N MET A 1 26.45 25.88 -8.30
CA MET A 1 26.83 24.49 -7.96
C MET A 1 26.28 24.00 -6.61
N VAL A 2 25.85 24.87 -5.69
CA VAL A 2 25.25 24.45 -4.39
C VAL A 2 23.78 24.01 -4.52
N GLY A 3 23.03 24.59 -5.47
CA GLY A 3 21.62 24.25 -5.68
C GLY A 3 21.40 22.85 -6.27
N ILE A 4 22.28 22.39 -7.16
CA ILE A 4 22.18 21.07 -7.81
C ILE A 4 22.57 19.93 -6.84
N THR A 5 23.54 20.18 -5.95
CA THR A 5 23.94 19.21 -4.92
C THR A 5 22.91 19.07 -3.82
N LEU A 6 22.19 20.14 -3.47
CA LEU A 6 21.11 20.05 -2.49
C LEU A 6 19.89 19.29 -3.04
N THR A 7 19.49 19.55 -4.29
CA THR A 7 18.31 18.89 -4.87
C THR A 7 18.53 17.41 -5.09
N SER A 8 19.73 16.99 -5.53
CA SER A 8 20.06 15.57 -5.66
C SER A 8 20.08 14.85 -4.32
N ALA A 9 20.64 15.46 -3.26
CA ALA A 9 20.64 14.89 -1.92
C ALA A 9 19.22 14.71 -1.35
N ILE A 10 18.32 15.67 -1.58
CA ILE A 10 16.90 15.57 -1.15
C ILE A 10 16.19 14.44 -1.90
N MET A 11 16.45 14.30 -3.20
CA MET A 11 15.84 13.24 -4.01
C MET A 11 16.30 11.85 -3.55
N VAL A 12 17.60 11.69 -3.30
CA VAL A 12 18.17 10.46 -2.72
C VAL A 12 17.54 10.18 -1.36
N TYR A 13 17.48 11.16 -0.46
CA TYR A 13 16.85 10.96 0.86
C TYR A 13 15.40 10.49 0.75
N ARG A 14 14.59 11.10 -0.14
CA ARG A 14 13.19 10.70 -0.35
C ARG A 14 13.05 9.27 -0.88
N LEU A 15 13.95 8.82 -1.74
CA LEU A 15 13.96 7.44 -2.24
C LEU A 15 14.42 6.44 -1.17
N TYR A 16 15.43 6.80 -0.38
CA TYR A 16 15.99 5.92 0.65
C TYR A 16 15.12 5.78 1.90
N PHE A 17 14.46 6.87 2.31
CA PHE A 17 13.65 6.95 3.54
C PHE A 17 12.15 7.04 3.25
N PHE A 18 11.71 6.55 2.09
CA PHE A 18 10.28 6.49 1.80
C PHE A 18 9.56 5.63 2.85
N SER A 19 8.40 6.11 3.30
CA SER A 19 7.48 5.38 4.16
C SER A 19 6.06 5.74 3.75
N PHE A 20 5.09 4.91 4.13
CA PHE A 20 3.66 5.19 3.94
C PHE A 20 3.14 6.31 4.88
N SER A 21 4.01 7.03 5.58
CA SER A 21 3.60 8.10 6.49
C SER A 21 3.00 9.29 5.72
N GLY A 22 1.92 9.84 6.26
CA GLY A 22 1.24 11.02 5.70
C GLY A 22 0.25 10.71 4.58
N LEU A 23 -0.22 9.46 4.44
CA LEU A 23 -1.40 9.15 3.65
C LEU A 23 -2.64 9.70 4.37
N GLU A 24 -3.34 10.62 3.72
CA GLU A 24 -4.61 11.19 4.19
C GLU A 24 -5.68 10.97 3.12
N GLY A 25 -6.88 10.58 3.56
CA GLY A 25 -8.04 10.41 2.70
C GLY A 25 -9.24 9.85 3.44
N GLU A 26 -10.21 9.39 2.67
CA GLU A 26 -11.52 8.97 3.17
C GLU A 26 -11.58 7.45 3.32
N HIS A 27 -12.27 7.00 4.37
CA HIS A 27 -12.51 5.58 4.61
C HIS A 27 -13.38 5.00 3.49
N TYR A 28 -12.93 3.90 2.89
CA TYR A 28 -13.55 3.30 1.71
C TYR A 28 -14.36 2.05 2.03
N LYS A 29 -13.82 1.17 2.87
CA LYS A 29 -14.41 -0.11 3.23
C LYS A 29 -14.38 -0.29 4.73
N ALA A 30 -15.50 -0.77 5.28
CA ALA A 30 -15.63 -1.16 6.68
C ALA A 30 -14.46 -2.05 7.12
N PRO A 31 -14.01 -1.93 8.39
CA PRO A 31 -12.94 -2.78 8.91
C PRO A 31 -13.28 -4.26 8.74
N LEU A 32 -12.33 -5.03 8.21
CA LEU A 32 -12.49 -6.46 7.93
C LEU A 32 -11.55 -7.26 8.84
N PRO A 33 -12.06 -7.93 9.89
CA PRO A 33 -11.23 -8.73 10.79
C PRO A 33 -10.75 -10.01 10.11
N SER A 34 -9.53 -10.46 10.45
CA SER A 34 -8.98 -11.75 10.06
C SER A 34 -9.77 -12.91 10.70
N PRO A 35 -9.72 -14.13 10.14
CA PRO A 35 -10.45 -15.28 10.66
C PRO A 35 -10.15 -15.62 12.13
N ASP A 36 -8.93 -15.34 12.60
CA ASP A 36 -8.49 -15.52 13.99
C ASP A 36 -8.66 -14.26 14.85
N GLY A 37 -9.04 -13.13 14.25
CA GLY A 37 -9.22 -11.83 14.91
C GLY A 37 -7.91 -11.14 15.31
N GLN A 38 -6.76 -11.64 14.90
CA GLN A 38 -5.46 -11.01 15.19
C GLN A 38 -5.29 -9.68 14.44
N TYR A 39 -5.83 -9.59 13.24
CA TYR A 39 -5.68 -8.42 12.38
C TYR A 39 -7.03 -7.85 11.97
N THR A 40 -7.05 -6.56 11.70
CA THR A 40 -8.17 -5.89 11.02
C THR A 40 -7.66 -5.09 9.84
N ALA A 41 -8.24 -5.31 8.67
CA ALA A 41 -7.90 -4.60 7.45
C ALA A 41 -8.90 -3.46 7.17
N ASP A 42 -8.38 -2.27 6.90
CA ASP A 42 -9.14 -1.08 6.53
C ASP A 42 -8.65 -0.57 5.17
N ALA A 43 -9.58 -0.14 4.31
CA ALA A 43 -9.22 0.48 3.04
C ALA A 43 -9.63 1.95 3.02
N TYR A 44 -8.81 2.77 2.38
CA TYR A 44 -9.00 4.20 2.24
C TYR A 44 -8.74 4.63 0.82
N TYR A 45 -9.30 5.76 0.41
CA TYR A 45 -8.99 6.38 -0.87
C TYR A 45 -8.68 7.87 -0.75
N ASN A 46 -7.92 8.39 -1.70
CA ASN A 46 -7.85 9.82 -1.95
C ASN A 46 -7.86 10.11 -3.45
N THR A 47 -8.45 11.25 -3.81
CA THR A 47 -8.40 11.76 -5.17
C THR A 47 -7.12 12.57 -5.36
N TYR A 48 -6.49 12.46 -6.52
CA TYR A 48 -5.31 13.23 -6.88
C TYR A 48 -5.37 13.68 -8.33
N GLY A 49 -4.60 14.71 -8.68
CA GLY A 49 -4.54 15.24 -10.05
C GLY A 49 -5.74 16.11 -10.41
N GLY A 50 -5.49 17.14 -11.23
CA GLY A 50 -6.53 18.07 -11.71
C GLY A 50 -7.40 17.44 -12.80
N ALA A 51 -7.27 17.93 -14.04
CA ALA A 51 -8.13 17.49 -15.15
C ALA A 51 -7.98 16.00 -15.54
N ALA A 52 -6.82 15.39 -15.28
CA ALA A 52 -6.55 13.98 -15.54
C ALA A 52 -6.70 13.10 -14.29
N GLY A 53 -7.29 13.62 -13.21
CA GLY A 53 -7.20 13.06 -11.87
C GLY A 53 -7.49 11.57 -11.76
N GLY A 54 -6.92 10.95 -10.72
CA GLY A 54 -7.09 9.56 -10.37
C GLY A 54 -7.48 9.41 -8.91
N VAL A 55 -7.66 8.15 -8.50
CA VAL A 55 -7.93 7.78 -7.12
C VAL A 55 -6.84 6.82 -6.70
N ASN A 56 -6.14 7.10 -5.60
CA ASN A 56 -5.33 6.08 -4.95
C ASN A 56 -6.21 5.34 -3.95
N VAL A 57 -5.91 4.07 -3.76
CA VAL A 57 -6.44 3.25 -2.69
C VAL A 57 -5.27 2.65 -1.92
N TRP A 58 -5.37 2.64 -0.60
CA TRP A 58 -4.44 1.92 0.25
C TRP A 58 -5.16 1.08 1.28
N VAL A 59 -4.44 0.08 1.78
CA VAL A 59 -4.94 -0.84 2.80
C VAL A 59 -4.02 -0.78 4.00
N ASP A 60 -4.61 -0.43 5.13
CA ASP A 60 -3.97 -0.52 6.44
C ASP A 60 -4.41 -1.80 7.14
N VAL A 61 -3.48 -2.40 7.88
CA VAL A 61 -3.72 -3.54 8.75
C VAL A 61 -3.35 -3.15 10.17
N THR A 62 -4.30 -3.32 11.08
CA THR A 62 -4.12 -3.17 12.52
C THR A 62 -3.77 -4.53 13.12
N ASP A 63 -2.66 -4.63 13.85
CA ASP A 63 -2.26 -5.81 14.62
C ASP A 63 -2.70 -5.66 16.08
N HIS A 64 -3.70 -6.44 16.47
CA HIS A 64 -4.29 -6.41 17.81
C HIS A 64 -3.42 -7.08 18.88
N ASN A 65 -2.47 -7.95 18.48
CA ASN A 65 -1.52 -8.56 19.41
C ASN A 65 -0.36 -7.63 19.74
N ASN A 66 -0.11 -6.62 18.91
CA ASN A 66 0.97 -5.64 19.08
C ASN A 66 0.45 -4.23 19.43
N GLY A 67 -0.52 -4.16 20.36
CA GLY A 67 -1.02 -2.88 20.88
C GLY A 67 -1.73 -2.01 19.82
N ASP A 68 -2.47 -2.65 18.92
CA ASP A 68 -3.19 -2.01 17.82
C ASP A 68 -2.27 -1.21 16.88
N HIS A 69 -1.06 -1.76 16.63
CA HIS A 69 -0.13 -1.14 15.70
C HIS A 69 -0.67 -1.21 14.27
N VAL A 70 -0.77 -0.06 13.60
CA VAL A 70 -1.28 0.07 12.24
C VAL A 70 -0.12 0.16 11.25
N LYS A 71 -0.19 -0.61 10.17
CA LYS A 71 0.75 -0.57 9.05
C LYS A 71 0.03 -0.58 7.71
N THR A 72 0.51 0.19 6.75
CA THR A 72 0.04 0.13 5.36
C THR A 72 0.75 -1.01 4.64
N ILE A 73 -0.01 -1.90 4.00
CA ILE A 73 0.54 -3.04 3.26
C ILE A 73 0.33 -2.94 1.75
N TYR A 74 -0.55 -2.05 1.31
CA TYR A 74 -0.89 -1.88 -0.10
C TYR A 74 -1.10 -0.41 -0.41
N LEU A 75 -0.50 0.09 -1.49
CA LEU A 75 -0.84 1.37 -2.08
C LEU A 75 -0.84 1.25 -3.61
N GLY A 76 -1.95 1.62 -4.24
CA GLY A 76 -2.00 1.67 -5.68
C GLY A 76 -3.14 2.49 -6.25
N ASN A 77 -3.15 2.64 -7.57
CA ASN A 77 -4.25 3.31 -8.25
C ASN A 77 -5.51 2.46 -8.18
N ALA A 78 -6.60 3.04 -7.69
CA ALA A 78 -7.89 2.39 -7.62
C ALA A 78 -8.40 2.05 -9.01
N LYS A 79 -8.96 0.84 -9.15
CA LYS A 79 -9.65 0.34 -10.33
C LYS A 79 -11.14 0.18 -10.05
N GLU A 80 -11.88 -0.24 -11.07
CA GLU A 80 -13.34 -0.40 -11.01
C GLU A 80 -13.77 -1.41 -9.94
N GLN A 81 -13.02 -2.50 -9.79
CA GLN A 81 -13.34 -3.59 -8.88
C GLN A 81 -12.32 -3.62 -7.74
N PHE A 82 -12.76 -3.14 -6.57
CA PHE A 82 -11.98 -3.20 -5.35
C PHE A 82 -12.70 -3.94 -4.23
N SER A 83 -12.04 -4.96 -3.69
CA SER A 83 -12.53 -5.72 -2.55
C SER A 83 -11.38 -6.29 -1.71
N LEU A 84 -11.68 -6.60 -0.45
CA LEU A 84 -10.76 -7.23 0.48
C LEU A 84 -11.34 -8.58 0.91
N LYS A 85 -10.48 -9.59 1.04
CA LYS A 85 -10.85 -10.90 1.54
C LYS A 85 -9.66 -11.56 2.22
N TRP A 86 -9.82 -11.96 3.47
CA TRP A 86 -8.85 -12.85 4.11
C TRP A 86 -8.90 -14.24 3.50
N THR A 87 -7.75 -14.77 3.07
CA THR A 87 -7.62 -16.16 2.61
C THR A 87 -7.26 -17.09 3.77
N ASP A 88 -6.53 -16.57 4.76
CA ASP A 88 -6.25 -17.19 6.05
C ASP A 88 -6.05 -16.11 7.14
N GLY A 89 -5.47 -16.48 8.30
CA GLY A 89 -5.24 -15.58 9.44
C GLY A 89 -4.27 -14.43 9.16
N GLU A 90 -3.31 -14.64 8.25
CA GLU A 90 -2.22 -13.70 7.98
C GLU A 90 -2.18 -13.21 6.53
N THR A 91 -2.95 -13.84 5.63
CA THR A 91 -2.94 -13.55 4.20
C THR A 91 -4.21 -12.81 3.79
N LEU A 92 -4.03 -11.61 3.23
CA LEU A 92 -5.10 -10.78 2.71
C LEU A 92 -5.06 -10.75 1.19
N TYR A 93 -6.15 -11.18 0.56
CA TYR A 93 -6.40 -10.93 -0.85
C TYR A 93 -7.01 -9.55 -1.05
N ILE A 94 -6.35 -8.76 -1.89
CA ILE A 94 -6.77 -7.42 -2.29
C ILE A 94 -7.10 -7.52 -3.77
N GLN A 95 -8.38 -7.39 -4.12
CA GLN A 95 -8.81 -7.25 -5.50
C GLN A 95 -8.69 -5.78 -5.89
N ASN A 96 -8.03 -5.49 -7.01
CA ASN A 96 -7.96 -4.15 -7.58
C ASN A 96 -7.77 -4.24 -9.10
N GLU A 97 -8.85 -4.40 -9.84
CA GLU A 97 -8.79 -4.70 -11.28
C GLU A 97 -9.88 -3.99 -12.09
N THR A 98 -9.69 -3.97 -13.41
CA THR A 98 -10.65 -3.43 -14.40
C THR A 98 -11.26 -4.58 -15.17
N SER A 99 -12.57 -4.55 -15.39
CA SER A 99 -13.25 -5.61 -16.13
C SER A 99 -12.68 -5.77 -17.55
N GLY A 100 -12.31 -7.00 -17.91
CA GLY A 100 -12.00 -7.39 -19.29
C GLY A 100 -10.55 -7.21 -19.77
N ASN A 101 -9.59 -6.73 -18.96
CA ASN A 101 -8.18 -6.64 -19.36
C ASN A 101 -7.17 -6.84 -18.19
N ASN A 102 -6.41 -7.94 -18.23
CA ASN A 102 -5.38 -8.25 -17.20
C ASN A 102 -4.19 -7.26 -17.17
N LYS A 103 -4.00 -6.43 -18.20
CA LYS A 103 -2.89 -5.44 -18.23
C LYS A 103 -2.99 -4.36 -17.13
N TYR A 104 -4.13 -4.25 -16.47
CA TYR A 104 -4.35 -3.27 -15.40
C TYR A 104 -4.66 -3.93 -14.05
N GLU A 105 -4.47 -5.25 -13.96
CA GLU A 105 -4.64 -6.03 -12.75
C GLU A 105 -3.61 -5.58 -11.70
N ARG A 106 -4.12 -5.13 -10.55
CA ARG A 106 -3.34 -4.79 -9.34
C ARG A 106 -3.82 -5.63 -8.15
N SER A 107 -4.53 -6.70 -8.45
CA SER A 107 -4.99 -7.67 -7.49
C SER A 107 -3.80 -8.48 -6.98
N ILE A 108 -3.75 -8.73 -5.68
CA ILE A 108 -2.61 -9.42 -5.05
C ILE A 108 -3.03 -10.11 -3.75
N GLU A 109 -2.39 -11.23 -3.43
CA GLU A 109 -2.40 -11.83 -2.09
C GLU A 109 -1.12 -11.39 -1.38
N LEU A 110 -1.27 -10.87 -0.16
CA LEU A 110 -0.14 -10.44 0.66
C LEU A 110 -0.22 -11.11 2.02
N ASN A 111 0.90 -11.70 2.45
CA ASN A 111 1.12 -11.97 3.86
C ASN A 111 1.31 -10.63 4.59
N VAL A 112 0.37 -10.27 5.45
CA VAL A 112 0.33 -8.94 6.08
C VAL A 112 1.52 -8.69 7.01
N MET A 113 2.27 -9.73 7.39
CA MET A 113 3.45 -9.63 8.24
C MET A 113 4.70 -9.29 7.47
N THR A 114 4.92 -9.94 6.33
CA THR A 114 6.20 -9.93 5.64
C THR A 114 6.16 -9.25 4.29
N GLU A 115 4.98 -8.92 3.75
CA GLU A 115 4.83 -8.49 2.37
C GLU A 115 4.10 -7.15 2.24
N ILE A 116 4.54 -6.35 1.27
CA ILE A 116 3.89 -5.09 0.89
C ILE A 116 3.78 -4.95 -0.63
N TYR A 117 2.83 -4.15 -1.07
CA TYR A 117 2.65 -3.75 -2.46
C TYR A 117 2.65 -2.24 -2.63
N HIS A 118 3.36 -1.74 -3.64
CA HIS A 118 3.35 -0.33 -4.00
C HIS A 118 3.41 -0.13 -5.52
N ASP A 119 2.34 0.41 -6.11
CA ASP A 119 2.13 0.48 -7.57
C ASP A 119 3.27 1.18 -8.32
N THR A 120 3.94 2.18 -7.73
CA THR A 120 5.09 2.88 -8.37
C THR A 120 6.46 2.44 -7.86
N GLY A 121 6.53 1.45 -6.97
CA GLY A 121 7.81 0.88 -6.51
C GLY A 121 8.64 1.69 -5.51
N LEU A 122 8.25 2.94 -5.16
CA LEU A 122 9.01 3.74 -4.18
C LEU A 122 9.18 3.06 -2.83
N ALA A 123 8.15 2.34 -2.36
CA ALA A 123 8.25 1.54 -1.14
C ALA A 123 9.30 0.42 -1.27
N CYS A 124 9.38 -0.23 -2.43
CA CYS A 124 10.32 -1.32 -2.69
C CYS A 124 11.78 -0.85 -2.81
N GLN A 125 12.00 0.44 -3.05
CA GLN A 125 13.34 1.05 -3.08
C GLN A 125 13.79 1.54 -1.70
N SER A 126 12.84 1.75 -0.77
CA SER A 126 13.12 2.24 0.58
C SER A 126 14.00 1.28 1.38
N LEU A 127 15.11 1.77 1.92
CA LEU A 127 15.96 0.96 2.80
C LEU A 127 15.25 0.66 4.13
N LEU A 128 14.49 1.64 4.64
CA LEU A 128 13.73 1.51 5.88
C LEU A 128 12.71 0.35 5.81
N LEU A 129 12.00 0.23 4.68
CA LEU A 129 10.99 -0.81 4.52
C LEU A 129 11.62 -2.18 4.25
N LYS A 130 12.78 -2.24 3.59
CA LYS A 130 13.54 -3.49 3.39
C LYS A 130 14.05 -4.12 4.67
N GLU A 131 14.23 -3.34 5.74
CA GLU A 131 14.58 -3.88 7.06
C GLU A 131 13.36 -4.46 7.80
N THR A 132 12.13 -4.10 7.37
CA THR A 132 10.88 -4.49 8.04
C THR A 132 10.13 -5.60 7.30
N TYR A 133 10.16 -5.60 5.97
CA TYR A 133 9.42 -6.52 5.12
C TYR A 133 10.37 -7.40 4.31
N GLU A 134 10.00 -8.67 4.14
CA GLU A 134 10.77 -9.66 3.40
C GLU A 134 10.60 -9.47 1.88
N THR A 135 9.38 -9.19 1.44
CA THR A 135 9.04 -9.06 0.02
C THR A 135 8.28 -7.76 -0.25
N CYS A 136 8.66 -7.07 -1.33
CA CYS A 136 7.92 -5.91 -1.83
C CYS A 136 7.57 -6.12 -3.30
N TYR A 137 6.28 -5.99 -3.61
CA TYR A 137 5.74 -6.11 -4.96
C TYR A 137 5.45 -4.72 -5.53
N GLU A 138 5.67 -4.56 -6.83
CA GLU A 138 5.35 -3.36 -7.60
C GLU A 138 4.71 -3.75 -8.93
N HIS A 139 4.07 -2.79 -9.60
CA HIS A 139 3.54 -3.00 -10.95
C HIS A 139 4.68 -2.87 -11.97
N GLU A 140 4.86 -3.88 -12.84
CA GLU A 140 5.85 -3.89 -13.93
C GLU A 140 5.58 -2.85 -15.03
#